data_AF-A0A527V6N2-F1
#
_entry.id   AF-A0A527V6N2-F1
#
_cell.length_a   1.000
_cell.length_b   1.000
_cell.length_c   1.000
_cell.angle_alpha   90.00
_cell.angle_beta   90.00
_cell.angle_gamma   90.00
#
_symmetry.space_group_name_H-M   'P 1'
#
loop_
_entity.id
_entity.type
_entity.pdbx_description
1 polymer ?
#
loop_
_entity_poly.entity_id
_entity_poly.type
_entity_poly.pdbx_seq_one_letter_code
_entity_poly.pdbx_strand_id
1 'polypeptide(L)'
;MREGPDIARIASLVGDPARANMLTALMGGSALTASELALEAGVSLPTASSHLSKQVAGMIEAITGVAAAVGPQRVRPGPRDAAMRVARVCYDHLAGEQAVAMLDRLVARQVLLRDDKEIRLGPSAASHFAAIGIDFASKARRPVCRACLDWSVRRSHLAGTLGAAILDKILLEKWARREKDSRAVIFSPIGRQAFEKVFLA
;
A
#
# COMPACT_ATOMS: atom_id res chain seq x y z
N MET A 1 7.22 33.08 16.83
CA MET A 1 6.21 32.13 16.29
C MET A 1 6.77 30.73 16.46
N ARG A 2 5.97 29.75 16.90
CA ARG A 2 6.42 28.35 16.94
C ARG A 2 6.52 27.88 15.49
N GLU A 3 7.74 27.64 15.00
CA GLU A 3 7.94 27.06 13.67
C GLU A 3 7.48 25.61 13.67
N GLY A 4 6.44 25.32 12.89
CA GLY A 4 5.88 23.98 12.74
C GLY A 4 4.42 24.04 12.31
N PRO A 5 3.90 22.98 11.66
CA PRO A 5 2.49 22.91 11.31
C PRO A 5 1.62 22.93 12.56
N ASP A 6 0.48 23.62 12.47
CA ASP A 6 -0.50 23.67 13.56
C ASP A 6 -1.20 22.31 13.71
N ILE A 7 -0.56 21.44 14.47
CA ILE A 7 -1.03 20.08 14.76
C ILE A 7 -2.41 20.12 15.42
N ALA A 8 -2.72 21.16 16.22
CA ALA A 8 -4.02 21.29 16.85
C ALA A 8 -5.13 21.58 15.82
N ARG A 9 -4.85 22.41 14.81
CA ARG A 9 -5.75 22.65 13.68
C ARG A 9 -5.96 21.39 12.84
N ILE A 10 -4.91 20.61 12.56
CA ILE A 10 -5.03 19.35 11.81
C ILE A 10 -5.86 18.33 12.61
N ALA A 11 -5.59 18.21 13.90
CA ALA A 11 -6.34 17.32 14.79
C ALA A 11 -7.82 17.69 14.87
N SER A 12 -8.17 18.99 14.89
CA SER A 12 -9.57 19.42 14.90
C SER A 12 -10.30 19.12 13.58
N LEU A 13 -9.59 19.11 12.45
CA LEU A 13 -10.17 18.75 11.15
C LEU A 13 -10.46 17.25 11.01
N VAL A 14 -9.69 16.38 11.67
CA VAL A 14 -9.85 14.92 11.57
C VAL A 14 -10.59 14.31 12.77
N GLY A 15 -10.46 14.90 13.96
CA GLY A 15 -10.91 14.32 15.23
C GLY A 15 -12.42 14.31 15.48
N ASP A 16 -13.22 14.68 14.49
CA ASP A 16 -14.68 14.55 14.55
C ASP A 16 -15.08 13.17 14.02
N PRO A 17 -15.94 12.43 14.75
CA PRO A 17 -16.26 11.05 14.39
C PRO A 17 -16.83 10.88 12.98
N ALA A 18 -17.71 11.80 12.54
CA ALA A 18 -18.28 11.73 11.20
C ALA A 18 -17.20 11.97 10.15
N ARG A 19 -16.37 13.01 10.33
CA ARG A 19 -15.23 13.31 9.46
C ARG A 19 -14.20 12.18 9.38
N ALA A 20 -13.92 11.50 10.48
CA ALA A 20 -13.00 10.37 10.53
C ALA A 20 -13.56 9.15 9.78
N ASN A 21 -14.86 8.85 9.93
CA ASN A 21 -15.52 7.76 9.22
C ASN A 21 -15.55 8.01 7.71
N MET A 22 -15.89 9.24 7.28
CA MET A 22 -15.87 9.63 5.87
C MET A 22 -14.47 9.48 5.25
N LEU A 23 -13.42 9.91 5.95
CA LEU A 23 -12.03 9.73 5.50
C LEU A 23 -11.65 8.25 5.37
N THR A 24 -12.02 7.44 6.36
CA THR A 24 -11.72 6.01 6.36
C THR A 24 -12.37 5.32 5.15
N ALA A 25 -13.60 5.70 4.82
CA ALA A 25 -14.32 5.20 3.65
C ALA A 25 -13.61 5.59 2.33
N LEU A 26 -13.17 6.85 2.22
CA LEU A 26 -12.42 7.33 1.05
C LEU A 26 -11.04 6.66 0.90
N MET A 27 -10.37 6.36 2.01
CA MET A 27 -9.09 5.65 2.02
C MET A 27 -9.21 4.19 1.54
N GLY A 28 -10.43 3.63 1.52
CA GLY A 28 -10.72 2.30 0.97
C GLY A 28 -10.54 2.20 -0.56
N GLY A 29 -10.40 3.34 -1.25
CA GLY A 29 -10.09 3.39 -2.68
C GLY A 29 -11.31 3.31 -3.61
N SER A 30 -12.52 3.27 -3.06
CA SER A 30 -13.77 3.33 -3.82
C SER A 30 -14.18 4.80 -4.04
N ALA A 31 -14.71 5.11 -5.23
CA ALA A 31 -15.38 6.39 -5.44
C ALA A 31 -16.76 6.34 -4.75
N LEU A 32 -16.91 7.15 -3.69
CA LEU A 32 -18.15 7.24 -2.92
C LEU A 32 -18.85 8.56 -3.21
N THR A 33 -20.16 8.50 -3.37
CA THR A 33 -21.04 9.66 -3.48
C THR A 33 -21.23 10.32 -2.11
N ALA A 34 -21.67 11.59 -2.10
CA ALA A 34 -21.97 12.31 -0.86
C ALA A 34 -23.05 11.62 -0.01
N SER A 35 -24.00 10.93 -0.64
CA SER A 35 -25.05 10.17 0.04
C SER A 35 -24.51 8.92 0.72
N GLU A 36 -23.59 8.20 0.07
CA GLU A 36 -22.94 7.02 0.64
C GLU A 36 -22.04 7.39 1.82
N LEU A 37 -21.32 8.51 1.72
CA LEU A 37 -20.52 9.03 2.82
C LEU A 37 -21.37 9.50 4.00
N ALA A 38 -22.54 10.09 3.72
CA ALA A 38 -23.49 10.48 4.77
C ALA A 38 -24.02 9.26 5.54
N LEU A 39 -24.34 8.19 4.81
CA LEU A 39 -24.77 6.92 5.41
C LEU A 39 -23.67 6.31 6.28
N GLU A 40 -22.45 6.22 5.76
CA GLU A 40 -21.30 5.65 6.47
C GLU A 40 -20.95 6.43 7.74
N ALA A 41 -21.13 7.75 7.71
CA ALA A 41 -20.84 8.62 8.84
C ALA A 41 -22.02 8.81 9.81
N GLY A 42 -23.20 8.25 9.51
CA GLY A 42 -24.39 8.39 10.34
C GLY A 42 -24.91 9.84 10.43
N VAL A 43 -24.73 10.63 9.37
CA VAL A 43 -25.12 12.05 9.32
C VAL A 43 -26.04 12.34 8.13
N SER A 44 -26.68 13.52 8.14
CA SER A 44 -27.47 13.96 7.00
C SER A 44 -26.59 14.33 5.79
N LEU A 45 -27.16 14.27 4.59
CA LEU A 45 -26.53 14.71 3.34
C LEU A 45 -25.98 16.16 3.40
N PRO A 46 -26.74 17.15 3.93
CA PRO A 46 -26.24 18.51 4.14
C PRO A 46 -25.04 18.56 5.10
N THR A 47 -25.08 17.78 6.18
CA THR A 47 -23.99 17.70 7.17
C THR A 47 -22.74 17.06 6.56
N ALA A 48 -22.89 15.98 5.80
CA ALA A 48 -21.81 15.34 5.04
C ALA A 48 -21.15 16.32 4.06
N SER A 49 -21.94 17.07 3.28
CA SER A 49 -21.43 18.07 2.32
C SER A 49 -20.66 19.20 3.01
N SER A 50 -21.16 19.68 4.16
CA SER A 50 -20.50 20.70 4.97
C SER A 50 -19.17 20.20 5.55
N HIS A 51 -19.14 18.97 6.05
CA HIS A 51 -17.92 18.33 6.53
C HIS A 51 -16.90 18.17 5.41
N LEU A 52 -17.29 17.65 4.24
CA LEU A 52 -16.39 17.49 3.09
C LEU A 52 -15.74 18.82 2.70
N SER A 53 -16.53 19.88 2.59
CA SER A 53 -16.03 21.21 2.20
C SER A 53 -15.03 21.78 3.21
N LYS A 54 -15.35 21.70 4.51
CA LYS A 54 -14.47 22.16 5.59
C LYS A 54 -13.21 21.32 5.71
N GLN A 55 -13.32 20.02 5.52
CA GLN A 55 -12.24 19.07 5.67
C GLN A 55 -11.26 19.15 4.50
N VAL A 56 -11.75 19.26 3.26
CA VAL A 56 -10.91 19.47 2.08
C VAL A 56 -10.21 20.82 2.13
N ALA A 57 -10.93 21.92 2.38
CA ALA A 57 -10.33 23.25 2.46
C ALA A 57 -9.30 23.34 3.60
N GLY A 58 -9.66 22.85 4.78
CA GLY A 58 -8.78 22.85 5.94
C GLY A 58 -7.56 21.94 5.76
N MET A 59 -7.70 20.78 5.12
CA MET A 59 -6.57 19.89 4.81
C MET A 59 -5.64 20.50 3.77
N ILE A 60 -6.17 21.10 2.71
CA ILE A 60 -5.35 21.78 1.70
C ILE A 60 -4.57 22.92 2.36
N GLU A 61 -5.24 23.78 3.12
CA GLU A 61 -4.59 24.90 3.81
C GLU A 61 -3.53 24.43 4.82
N ALA A 62 -3.82 23.37 5.58
CA ALA A 62 -2.86 22.80 6.52
C ALA A 62 -1.65 22.18 5.81
N ILE A 63 -1.87 21.44 4.71
CA ILE A 63 -0.79 20.86 3.89
C ILE A 63 0.05 21.97 3.23
N THR A 64 -0.58 23.03 2.75
CA THR A 64 0.11 24.21 2.22
C THR A 64 0.94 24.90 3.30
N GLY A 65 0.42 25.02 4.53
CA GLY A 65 1.15 25.56 5.68
C GLY A 65 2.36 24.70 6.08
N VAL A 66 2.21 23.36 6.08
CA VAL A 66 3.32 22.42 6.26
C VAL A 66 4.37 22.63 5.18
N ALA A 67 3.97 22.69 3.91
CA ALA A 67 4.88 22.85 2.78
C ALA A 67 5.63 24.20 2.82
N ALA A 68 4.96 25.27 3.23
CA ALA A 68 5.55 26.60 3.37
C ALA A 68 6.53 26.70 4.56
N ALA A 69 6.19 26.10 5.71
CA ALA A 69 7.02 26.14 6.91
C ALA A 69 8.29 25.27 6.82
N VAL A 70 8.26 24.21 6.01
CA VAL A 70 9.37 23.26 5.88
C VAL A 70 10.35 23.66 4.77
N GLY A 71 9.94 24.55 3.84
CA GLY A 71 10.69 24.89 2.64
C GLY A 71 10.87 23.68 1.69
N PRO A 72 11.50 23.85 0.52
CA PRO A 72 11.83 22.74 -0.38
C PRO A 72 12.94 21.87 0.24
N GLN A 73 12.59 21.02 1.20
CA GLN A 73 13.49 19.98 1.69
C GLN A 73 13.50 18.82 0.69
N ARG A 74 14.70 18.40 0.28
CA ARG A 74 14.94 17.12 -0.40
C ARG A 74 14.78 15.97 0.59
N VAL A 75 13.60 15.83 1.20
CA VAL A 75 13.27 14.64 1.99
C VAL A 75 13.01 13.53 0.99
N ARG A 76 13.77 12.43 1.07
CA ARG A 76 13.40 11.19 0.37
C ARG A 76 12.18 10.61 1.08
N PRO A 77 10.98 10.60 0.48
CA PRO A 77 9.79 10.05 1.13
C PRO A 77 9.95 8.54 1.29
N GLY A 78 9.49 8.00 2.43
CA GLY A 78 9.60 6.58 2.77
C GLY A 78 10.40 6.34 4.06
N PRO A 79 10.60 5.07 4.45
CA PRO A 79 11.33 4.70 5.65
C PRO A 79 12.77 5.24 5.62
N ARG A 80 13.21 5.86 6.74
CA ARG A 80 14.61 6.26 6.91
C ARG A 80 15.54 5.04 6.89
N ASP A 81 15.09 3.97 7.55
CA ASP A 81 15.77 2.68 7.57
C ASP A 81 15.87 2.06 6.16
N ALA A 82 17.10 1.71 5.78
CA ALA A 82 17.40 1.06 4.52
C ALA A 82 16.76 -0.33 4.41
N ALA A 83 16.69 -1.11 5.50
CA ALA A 83 16.12 -2.45 5.48
C ALA A 83 14.64 -2.42 5.06
N MET A 84 13.87 -1.49 5.63
CA MET A 84 12.46 -1.26 5.30
C MET A 84 12.21 -0.80 3.85
N ARG A 85 13.22 -0.18 3.21
CA ARG A 85 13.15 0.17 1.77
C ARG A 85 13.42 -1.04 0.89
N VAL A 86 14.37 -1.90 1.27
CA VAL A 86 14.70 -3.13 0.53
C VAL A 86 13.51 -4.08 0.51
N ALA A 87 13.00 -4.45 1.70
CA ALA A 87 11.86 -5.37 1.82
C ALA A 87 11.14 -5.20 3.16
N ARG A 88 9.81 -5.19 3.13
CA ARG A 88 8.97 -5.11 4.33
C ARG A 88 7.61 -5.76 4.08
N VAL A 89 6.85 -5.93 5.15
CA VAL A 89 5.44 -6.32 5.05
C VAL A 89 4.57 -5.07 4.87
N CYS A 90 3.81 -5.01 3.78
CA CYS A 90 2.68 -4.11 3.59
C CYS A 90 1.39 -4.86 3.92
N TYR A 91 0.83 -4.61 5.11
CA TYR A 91 -0.27 -5.40 5.69
C TYR A 91 0.07 -6.89 5.80
N ASP A 92 -0.15 -7.64 4.72
CA ASP A 92 -0.01 -9.09 4.61
C ASP A 92 0.77 -9.54 3.36
N HIS A 93 1.36 -8.62 2.60
CA HIS A 93 2.13 -8.94 1.39
C HIS A 93 3.48 -8.23 1.39
N LEU A 94 4.39 -8.68 0.52
CA LEU A 94 5.73 -8.10 0.41
C LEU A 94 5.67 -6.71 -0.26
N ALA A 95 6.47 -5.78 0.26
CA ALA A 95 6.65 -4.43 -0.25
C ALA A 95 8.12 -4.01 -0.20
N GLY A 96 8.46 -2.84 -0.75
CA GLY A 96 9.82 -2.38 -0.93
C GLY A 96 10.39 -2.71 -2.31
N GLU A 97 11.66 -2.40 -2.50
CA GLU A 97 12.40 -2.57 -3.76
C GLU A 97 12.28 -3.99 -4.32
N GLN A 98 12.40 -5.02 -3.47
CA GLN A 98 12.27 -6.42 -3.88
C GLN A 98 10.88 -6.77 -4.42
N ALA A 99 9.83 -6.24 -3.78
CA ALA A 99 8.46 -6.52 -4.20
C ALA A 99 8.09 -5.83 -5.51
N VAL A 100 8.58 -4.61 -5.71
CA VAL A 100 8.41 -3.88 -6.97
C VAL A 100 9.17 -4.56 -8.10
N ALA A 101 10.43 -4.94 -7.87
CA ALA A 101 11.24 -5.66 -8.85
C ALA A 101 10.60 -7.00 -9.24
N MET A 102 10.06 -7.74 -8.28
CA MET A 102 9.31 -8.98 -8.52
C MET A 102 8.11 -8.74 -9.43
N LEU A 103 7.28 -7.74 -9.11
CA LEU A 103 6.10 -7.47 -9.93
C LEU A 103 6.49 -7.07 -11.37
N ASP A 104 7.50 -6.22 -11.52
CA ASP A 104 7.98 -5.81 -12.84
C ASP A 104 8.47 -6.99 -13.68
N ARG A 105 9.18 -7.94 -13.05
CA ARG A 105 9.68 -9.15 -13.72
C ARG A 105 8.56 -10.11 -14.09
N LEU A 106 7.59 -10.31 -13.22
CA LEU A 106 6.41 -11.12 -13.52
C LEU A 106 5.58 -10.53 -14.67
N VAL A 107 5.49 -9.19 -14.75
CA VAL A 107 4.82 -8.51 -15.88
C VAL A 107 5.64 -8.63 -17.17
N ALA A 108 6.95 -8.42 -17.10
CA ALA A 108 7.83 -8.55 -18.28
C ALA A 108 7.78 -9.97 -18.88
N ARG A 109 7.60 -10.99 -18.05
CA ARG A 109 7.48 -12.40 -18.45
C ARG A 109 6.06 -12.83 -18.81
N GLN A 110 5.09 -11.90 -18.81
CA GLN A 110 3.67 -12.17 -19.07
C GLN A 110 3.05 -13.20 -18.11
N VAL A 111 3.67 -13.43 -16.95
CA VAL A 111 3.10 -14.23 -15.86
C VAL A 111 1.96 -13.44 -15.22
N LEU A 112 2.13 -12.13 -15.11
CA LEU A 112 1.07 -11.19 -14.76
C LEU A 112 0.90 -10.19 -15.90
N LEU A 113 -0.32 -9.68 -16.06
CA LEU A 113 -0.63 -8.62 -16.99
C LEU A 113 -0.94 -7.36 -16.19
N ARG A 114 -0.49 -6.20 -16.68
CA ARG A 114 -0.77 -4.90 -16.08
C ARG A 114 -1.50 -4.04 -17.11
N ASP A 115 -2.66 -3.54 -16.72
CA ASP A 115 -3.46 -2.58 -17.49
C ASP A 115 -3.73 -1.36 -16.60
N ASP A 116 -3.15 -0.21 -16.92
CA ASP A 116 -3.09 0.99 -16.09
C ASP A 116 -2.76 0.73 -14.61
N LYS A 117 -3.80 0.56 -13.78
CA LYS A 117 -3.74 0.35 -12.32
C LYS A 117 -4.17 -1.05 -11.89
N GLU A 118 -4.62 -1.89 -12.82
CA GLU A 118 -5.03 -3.25 -12.54
C GLU A 118 -3.91 -4.24 -12.84
N ILE A 119 -3.85 -5.29 -12.03
CA ILE A 119 -2.98 -6.43 -12.25
C ILE A 119 -3.89 -7.64 -12.38
N ARG A 120 -3.70 -8.40 -13.45
CA ARG A 120 -4.45 -9.63 -13.73
C ARG A 120 -3.47 -10.78 -13.95
N LEU A 121 -3.98 -12.00 -13.82
CA LEU A 121 -3.19 -13.19 -14.13
C LEU A 121 -2.93 -13.25 -15.63
N GLY A 122 -1.70 -13.53 -16.01
CA GLY A 122 -1.35 -13.84 -17.39
C GLY A 122 -1.56 -15.33 -17.72
N PRO A 123 -1.42 -15.72 -19.00
CA PRO A 123 -1.66 -17.09 -19.44
C PRO A 123 -0.76 -18.13 -18.75
N SER A 124 0.46 -17.75 -18.38
CA SER A 124 1.44 -18.61 -17.72
C SER A 124 1.39 -18.56 -16.19
N ALA A 125 0.48 -17.77 -15.60
CA ALA A 125 0.41 -17.58 -14.14
C ALA A 125 0.23 -18.90 -13.39
N ALA A 126 -0.78 -19.69 -13.78
CA ALA A 126 -1.14 -20.91 -13.09
C ALA A 126 0.02 -21.92 -13.08
N SER A 127 0.65 -22.17 -14.23
CA SER A 127 1.78 -23.10 -14.33
C SER A 127 3.02 -22.58 -13.62
N HIS A 128 3.32 -21.29 -13.71
CA HIS A 128 4.47 -20.67 -13.03
C HIS A 128 4.35 -20.81 -11.51
N PHE A 129 3.22 -20.41 -10.93
CA PHE A 129 3.01 -20.45 -9.48
C PHE A 129 2.84 -21.88 -8.95
N ALA A 130 2.21 -22.78 -9.71
CA ALA A 130 2.14 -24.20 -9.37
C ALA A 130 3.55 -24.84 -9.32
N ALA A 131 4.43 -24.52 -10.28
CA ALA A 131 5.80 -25.05 -10.33
C ALA A 131 6.65 -24.65 -9.11
N ILE A 132 6.29 -23.56 -8.44
CA ILE A 132 6.96 -23.08 -7.23
C ILE A 132 6.15 -23.35 -5.96
N GLY A 133 5.04 -24.09 -6.07
CA GLY A 133 4.22 -24.50 -4.93
C GLY A 133 3.45 -23.35 -4.27
N ILE A 134 3.03 -22.36 -5.04
CA ILE A 134 2.14 -21.28 -4.58
C ILE A 134 0.73 -21.57 -5.08
N ASP A 135 -0.17 -21.86 -4.15
CA ASP A 135 -1.61 -21.87 -4.40
C ASP A 135 -2.19 -20.49 -4.06
N PHE A 136 -2.88 -19.89 -5.02
CA PHE A 136 -3.47 -18.55 -4.90
C PHE A 136 -4.98 -18.55 -5.17
N ALA A 137 -5.62 -19.73 -5.08
CA ALA A 137 -7.06 -19.87 -5.23
C ALA A 137 -7.82 -18.82 -4.40
N SER A 138 -8.82 -18.20 -5.02
CA SER A 138 -9.65 -17.16 -4.42
C SER A 138 -10.42 -17.69 -3.21
N LYS A 139 -9.84 -17.62 -2.00
CA LYS A 139 -10.60 -17.82 -0.76
C LYS A 139 -11.46 -16.56 -0.51
N ALA A 140 -12.75 -16.66 -0.83
CA ALA A 140 -13.77 -15.60 -0.67
C ALA A 140 -13.48 -14.27 -1.42
N ARG A 141 -14.33 -13.24 -1.22
CA ARG A 141 -14.49 -11.97 -1.99
C ARG A 141 -13.23 -11.11 -2.25
N ARG A 142 -12.02 -11.54 -1.88
CA ARG A 142 -10.79 -10.76 -2.04
C ARG A 142 -10.18 -10.96 -3.44
N PRO A 143 -9.73 -9.91 -4.13
CA PRO A 143 -9.10 -10.05 -5.44
C PRO A 143 -7.79 -10.85 -5.36
N VAL A 144 -7.54 -11.67 -6.39
CA VAL A 144 -6.33 -12.48 -6.50
C VAL A 144 -5.09 -11.61 -6.64
N CYS A 145 -5.14 -10.65 -7.56
CA CYS A 145 -4.11 -9.65 -7.80
C CYS A 145 -4.66 -8.25 -7.53
N ARG A 146 -3.88 -7.40 -6.90
CA ARG A 146 -4.18 -5.97 -6.72
C ARG A 146 -2.87 -5.18 -6.82
N ALA A 147 -2.88 -4.08 -7.57
CA ALA A 147 -1.78 -3.12 -7.52
C ALA A 147 -1.85 -2.35 -6.20
N CYS A 148 -0.80 -2.44 -5.39
CA CYS A 148 -0.66 -1.63 -4.18
C CYS A 148 0.53 -0.69 -4.36
N LEU A 149 0.30 0.61 -4.21
CA LEU A 149 1.32 1.63 -4.41
C LEU A 149 2.35 1.61 -3.29
N ASP A 150 3.61 1.36 -3.63
CA ASP A 150 4.70 1.47 -2.67
C ASP A 150 5.02 2.95 -2.42
N TRP A 151 4.77 3.44 -1.21
CA TRP A 151 5.11 4.80 -0.80
C TRP A 151 6.60 5.17 -0.84
N SER A 152 7.52 4.19 -0.76
CA SER A 152 8.97 4.42 -0.73
C SER A 152 9.59 4.38 -2.13
N VAL A 153 9.16 3.44 -2.97
CA VAL A 153 9.64 3.29 -4.36
C VAL A 153 8.77 4.09 -5.34
N ARG A 154 7.59 4.54 -4.93
CA ARG A 154 6.58 5.26 -5.74
C ARG A 154 6.10 4.46 -6.96
N ARG A 155 6.10 3.14 -6.85
CA ARG A 155 5.69 2.20 -7.90
C ARG A 155 4.87 1.08 -7.27
N SER A 156 3.98 0.45 -8.04
CA SER A 156 3.13 -0.61 -7.51
C SER A 156 3.92 -1.88 -7.22
N HIS A 157 3.57 -2.57 -6.14
CA HIS A 157 3.90 -3.96 -5.85
C HIS A 157 2.64 -4.82 -5.84
N LEU A 158 2.82 -6.14 -5.71
CA LEU A 158 1.73 -7.11 -5.79
C LEU A 158 1.05 -7.32 -4.43
N ALA A 159 -0.24 -7.02 -4.38
CA ALA A 159 -1.14 -7.36 -3.28
C ALA A 159 -2.23 -8.34 -3.75
N GLY A 160 -3.17 -8.68 -2.86
CA GLY A 160 -4.21 -9.69 -3.10
C GLY A 160 -3.84 -11.05 -2.50
N THR A 161 -4.65 -12.06 -2.75
CA THR A 161 -4.38 -13.41 -2.21
C THR A 161 -3.05 -13.98 -2.73
N LEU A 162 -2.67 -13.67 -3.98
CA LEU A 162 -1.39 -14.07 -4.54
C LEU A 162 -0.21 -13.38 -3.83
N GLY A 163 -0.31 -12.07 -3.58
CA GLY A 163 0.74 -11.32 -2.87
C GLY A 163 0.96 -11.82 -1.44
N ALA A 164 -0.12 -12.21 -0.75
CA ALA A 164 -0.04 -12.83 0.56
C ALA A 164 0.58 -14.23 0.51
N ALA A 165 0.14 -15.08 -0.43
CA ALA A 165 0.69 -16.43 -0.59
C ALA A 165 2.19 -16.43 -0.95
N ILE A 166 2.66 -15.46 -1.73
CA ILE A 166 4.09 -15.27 -2.00
C ILE A 166 4.85 -14.94 -0.71
N LEU A 167 4.35 -14.01 0.11
CA LEU A 167 5.00 -13.67 1.37
C LEU A 167 5.04 -14.88 2.31
N ASP A 168 3.93 -15.62 2.43
CA ASP A 168 3.86 -16.83 3.24
C ASP A 168 4.88 -17.87 2.79
N LYS A 169 5.03 -18.09 1.47
CA LYS A 169 6.06 -18.98 0.94
C LYS A 169 7.47 -18.52 1.32
N ILE A 170 7.79 -17.24 1.15
CA ILE A 170 9.11 -16.68 1.46
C ILE A 170 9.47 -16.94 2.94
N LEU A 171 8.51 -16.80 3.85
CA LEU A 171 8.71 -17.01 5.28
C LEU A 171 8.76 -18.51 5.63
N LEU A 172 7.88 -19.33 5.04
CA LEU A 172 7.82 -20.78 5.26
C LEU A 172 9.10 -21.49 4.82
N GLU A 173 9.62 -21.12 3.65
CA GLU A 173 10.87 -21.64 3.09
C GLU A 173 12.12 -21.02 3.73
N LYS A 174 11.93 -20.12 4.72
CA LYS A 174 12.99 -19.40 5.44
C LYS A 174 13.93 -18.62 4.51
N TRP A 175 13.43 -18.16 3.36
CA TRP A 175 14.20 -17.29 2.49
C TRP A 175 14.43 -15.93 3.13
N ALA A 176 13.43 -15.46 3.88
CA ALA A 176 13.52 -14.28 4.72
C ALA A 176 12.88 -14.51 6.09
N ARG A 177 13.18 -13.62 7.02
CA ARG A 177 12.51 -13.53 8.32
C ARG A 177 11.97 -12.13 8.54
N ARG A 178 10.92 -12.02 9.35
CA ARG A 178 10.48 -10.71 9.85
C ARG A 178 11.42 -10.27 10.98
N GLU A 179 11.80 -9.01 10.96
CA GLU A 179 12.56 -8.42 12.05
C GLU A 179 11.68 -8.20 13.27
N LYS A 180 12.22 -8.40 14.48
CA LYS A 180 11.49 -8.21 15.72
C LYS A 180 11.19 -6.70 15.90
N ASP A 181 9.97 -6.38 16.32
CA ASP A 181 9.52 -4.99 16.56
C ASP A 181 9.56 -4.08 15.32
N SER A 182 9.69 -4.66 14.13
CA SER A 182 9.80 -3.98 12.85
C SER A 182 8.96 -4.68 11.78
N ARG A 183 8.57 -3.94 10.75
CA ARG A 183 7.90 -4.52 9.56
C ARG A 183 8.90 -5.00 8.51
N ALA A 184 10.20 -4.84 8.75
CA ALA A 184 11.24 -5.23 7.80
C ALA A 184 11.24 -6.74 7.58
N VAL A 185 11.53 -7.13 6.34
CA VAL A 185 11.69 -8.52 5.93
C VAL A 185 13.14 -8.69 5.50
N ILE A 186 13.90 -9.46 6.29
CA ILE A 186 15.34 -9.63 6.11
C ILE A 186 15.59 -10.96 5.41
N PHE A 187 16.01 -10.88 4.14
CA PHE A 187 16.43 -12.05 3.38
C PHE A 187 17.77 -12.58 3.89
N SER A 188 17.89 -13.89 3.99
CA SER A 188 19.21 -14.53 4.09
C SER A 188 19.92 -14.47 2.73
N PRO A 189 21.26 -14.58 2.65
CA PRO A 189 21.96 -14.57 1.36
C PRO A 189 21.46 -15.67 0.40
N ILE A 190 21.28 -16.89 0.90
CA ILE A 190 20.77 -18.03 0.13
C ILE A 190 19.30 -17.82 -0.25
N GLY A 191 18.49 -17.33 0.70
CA GLY A 191 17.09 -17.03 0.46
C GLY A 191 16.88 -15.93 -0.57
N ARG A 192 17.76 -14.93 -0.60
CA ARG A 192 17.75 -13.90 -1.64
C ARG A 192 18.07 -14.47 -3.01
N GLN A 193 19.09 -15.32 -3.13
CA GLN A 193 19.39 -16.00 -4.38
C GLN A 193 18.22 -16.88 -4.85
N ALA A 194 17.56 -17.58 -3.93
CA ALA A 194 16.36 -18.37 -4.24
C ALA A 194 15.20 -17.49 -4.73
N PHE A 195 14.93 -16.37 -4.05
CA PHE A 195 13.94 -15.38 -4.46
C PHE A 195 14.24 -14.81 -5.84
N GLU A 196 15.48 -14.38 -6.08
CA GLU A 196 15.92 -13.82 -7.35
C GLU A 196 15.81 -14.86 -8.48
N LYS A 197 16.21 -16.10 -8.24
CA LYS A 197 16.10 -17.20 -9.21
C LYS A 197 14.65 -17.50 -9.59
N VAL A 198 13.73 -17.45 -8.63
CA VAL A 198 12.32 -17.79 -8.86
C VAL A 198 11.57 -16.65 -9.53
N PHE A 199 11.76 -15.43 -9.02
CA PHE A 199 10.92 -14.29 -9.39
C PHE A 199 11.59 -13.24 -10.27
N LEU A 200 12.93 -13.15 -10.26
CA LEU A 200 13.66 -12.08 -10.96
C LEU A 200 14.50 -12.54 -12.17
N ALA A 201 14.77 -13.84 -12.28
CA ALA A 201 15.36 -14.48 -13.47
C ALA A 201 14.40 -14.40 -14.66
#